data_AF-A0A1M7JPJ4-F1
#
_entry.id   AF-A0A1M7JPJ4-F1
#
_cell.length_a   1.000
_cell.length_b   1.000
_cell.length_c   1.000
_cell.angle_alpha   90.00
_cell.angle_beta   90.00
_cell.angle_gamma   90.00
#
_symmetry.space_group_name_H-M   'P 1'
#
loop_
_entity.id
_entity.type
_entity.pdbx_description
1 polymer ?
#
loop_
_entity_poly.entity_id
_entity_poly.type
_entity_poly.pdbx_seq_one_letter_code
_entity_poly.pdbx_strand_id
1 'polypeptide(L)'
;MKKPRQEDIPRSILKYNTVAVDPSFYEQGFKMLFLNPECVVVGLGDVPSRLFITPAFTTDLLPPNVAEGIHEVVEIVLQSTFTAEPELKKSYPLPKWLTDFKKVKHLKLVDANLDNLIDLKDLPVQHLVIEDIRFNDTDNLVTAIQQFKHLKYLAYDETFPTNVVEAIRQLNLSVTLLTAEDYYKNRLFDDF
;
A
#
# COMPACT_ATOMS: atom_id res chain seq x y z
N MET A 1 43.44 -37.29 14.18
CA MET A 1 42.16 -36.55 14.04
C MET A 1 42.22 -35.72 12.77
N LYS A 2 41.28 -35.90 11.82
CA LYS A 2 41.22 -35.10 10.58
C LYS A 2 40.61 -33.72 10.89
N LYS A 3 41.21 -32.64 10.39
CA LYS A 3 40.62 -31.29 10.50
C LYS A 3 39.34 -31.21 9.64
N PRO A 4 38.26 -30.57 10.14
CA PRO A 4 37.05 -30.37 9.34
C PRO A 4 37.35 -29.53 8.10
N ARG A 5 36.67 -29.80 6.98
CA ARG A 5 36.78 -29.00 5.76
C ARG A 5 35.97 -27.73 5.93
N GLN A 6 36.34 -26.66 5.23
CA GLN A 6 35.69 -25.34 5.35
C GLN A 6 34.21 -25.34 4.91
N GLU A 7 33.79 -26.41 4.23
CA GLU A 7 32.43 -26.71 3.77
C GLU A 7 31.57 -27.38 4.87
N ASP A 8 32.20 -27.97 5.91
CA ASP A 8 31.52 -28.61 7.03
C ASP A 8 31.12 -27.61 8.13
N ILE A 9 31.41 -26.31 7.93
CA ILE A 9 31.06 -25.24 8.87
C ILE A 9 29.67 -24.72 8.48
N PRO A 10 28.61 -24.93 9.30
CA PRO A 10 27.30 -24.37 9.02
C PRO A 10 27.41 -22.84 8.93
N ARG A 11 27.07 -22.29 7.77
CA ARG A 11 27.02 -20.84 7.54
C ARG A 11 25.56 -20.41 7.60
N SER A 12 25.22 -19.66 8.64
CA SER A 12 23.95 -18.94 8.69
C SER A 12 24.06 -17.73 7.75
N ILE A 13 23.36 -17.76 6.62
CA ILE A 13 23.21 -16.60 5.75
C ILE A 13 22.07 -15.76 6.31
N LEU A 14 22.39 -14.63 6.92
CA LEU A 14 21.41 -13.62 7.33
C LEU A 14 20.93 -12.90 6.06
N LYS A 15 19.75 -13.29 5.56
CA LYS A 15 19.03 -12.52 4.54
C LYS A 15 18.21 -11.45 5.25
N TYR A 16 18.69 -10.21 5.22
CA TYR A 16 17.94 -9.08 5.73
C TYR A 16 16.98 -8.59 4.65
N ASN A 17 15.68 -8.80 4.84
CA ASN A 17 14.67 -8.01 4.15
C ASN A 17 14.54 -6.69 4.94
N THR A 18 15.32 -5.68 4.57
CA THR A 18 15.21 -4.35 5.20
C THR A 18 14.07 -3.58 4.56
N VAL A 19 13.07 -3.21 5.36
CA VAL A 19 12.11 -2.16 4.97
C VAL A 19 12.84 -0.82 5.13
N ALA A 20 13.04 -0.11 4.03
CA ALA A 20 13.59 1.24 4.07
C ALA A 20 12.52 2.18 4.66
N VAL A 21 12.75 2.68 5.87
CA VAL A 21 11.90 3.69 6.50
C VAL A 21 12.63 5.03 6.39
N ASP A 22 11.95 6.03 5.82
CA ASP A 22 12.48 7.40 5.78
C ASP A 22 12.68 7.92 7.22
N PRO A 23 13.90 8.32 7.60
CA PRO A 23 14.20 8.83 8.95
C PRO A 23 13.35 10.04 9.37
N SER A 24 12.84 10.82 8.41
CA SER A 24 11.97 11.97 8.67
C SER A 24 10.69 11.60 9.42
N PHE A 25 10.27 10.33 9.35
CA PHE A 25 9.12 9.80 10.09
C PHE A 25 9.27 9.96 11.60
N TYR A 26 10.48 9.73 12.14
CA TYR A 26 10.69 9.73 13.59
C TYR A 26 10.61 11.14 14.18
N GLU A 27 10.98 12.16 13.41
CA GLU A 27 10.91 13.56 13.84
C GLU A 27 9.46 14.06 13.96
N GLN A 28 8.51 13.40 13.30
CA GLN A 28 7.08 13.70 13.34
C GLN A 28 6.31 12.89 14.41
N GLY A 29 7.02 12.18 15.29
CA GLY A 29 6.41 11.40 16.37
C GLY A 29 5.89 10.03 15.94
N PHE A 30 6.24 9.55 14.74
CA PHE A 30 5.91 8.20 14.32
C PHE A 30 6.84 7.16 14.98
N LYS A 31 6.27 6.01 15.32
CA LYS A 31 6.95 4.87 15.93
C LYS A 31 6.54 3.59 15.22
N MET A 32 7.50 2.71 14.95
CA MET A 32 7.20 1.36 14.49
C MET A 32 6.62 0.55 15.66
N LEU A 33 5.37 0.11 15.49
CA LEU A 33 4.64 -0.66 16.52
C LEU A 33 4.80 -2.16 16.32
N PHE A 34 4.90 -2.60 15.06
CA PHE A 34 5.05 -4.00 14.70
C PHE A 34 5.71 -4.16 13.34
N LEU A 35 6.49 -5.22 13.18
CA LEU A 35 7.17 -5.57 11.95
C LEU A 35 7.23 -7.09 11.82
N ASN A 36 6.73 -7.60 10.70
CA ASN A 36 6.97 -8.96 10.24
C ASN A 36 7.13 -8.96 8.70
N PRO A 37 7.44 -10.10 8.07
CA PRO A 37 7.61 -10.16 6.62
C PRO A 37 6.36 -9.80 5.81
N GLU A 38 5.16 -9.88 6.39
CA GLU A 38 3.89 -9.61 5.71
C GLU A 38 3.34 -8.20 5.95
N CYS A 39 3.76 -7.52 7.02
CA CYS A 39 3.31 -6.19 7.38
C CYS A 39 4.29 -5.36 8.23
N VAL A 40 4.15 -4.04 8.13
CA VAL A 40 4.74 -3.04 9.00
C VAL A 40 3.64 -2.14 9.51
N VAL A 41 3.53 -2.03 10.83
CA VAL A 41 2.59 -1.11 11.49
C VAL A 41 3.36 0.05 12.06
N VAL A 42 3.01 1.26 11.63
CA VAL A 42 3.56 2.51 12.13
C VAL A 42 2.46 3.30 12.82
N GLY A 43 2.74 3.79 14.01
CA GLY A 43 1.81 4.54 14.83
C GLY A 43 2.27 5.96 15.12
N LEU A 44 1.33 6.79 15.56
CA LEU A 44 1.62 8.07 16.23
C LEU A 44 1.51 7.81 17.74
N GLY A 45 2.65 7.84 18.43
CA GLY A 45 2.72 7.27 19.78
C GLY A 45 2.49 5.75 19.75
N ASP A 46 1.49 5.26 20.47
CA ASP A 46 1.12 3.83 20.54
C ASP A 46 -0.16 3.49 19.75
N VAL A 47 -0.72 4.44 18.98
CA VAL A 47 -1.92 4.22 18.15
C VAL A 47 -1.52 3.94 16.70
N PRO A 48 -1.94 2.80 16.11
CA PRO A 48 -1.71 2.52 14.69
C PRO A 48 -2.24 3.62 13.77
N SER A 49 -1.44 4.02 12.78
CA SER A 49 -1.78 5.14 11.89
C SER A 49 -1.50 4.79 10.42
N ARG A 50 -0.37 4.16 10.13
CA ARG A 50 0.01 3.70 8.79
C ARG A 50 0.26 2.20 8.78
N LEU A 51 -0.21 1.53 7.74
CA LEU A 51 -0.08 0.10 7.56
C LEU A 51 0.52 -0.20 6.19
N PHE A 52 1.72 -0.78 6.19
CA PHE A 52 2.36 -1.31 4.99
C PHE A 52 2.16 -2.82 5.00
N ILE A 53 1.64 -3.39 3.93
CA ILE A 53 1.17 -4.78 3.94
C ILE A 53 1.39 -5.46 2.59
N THR A 54 1.50 -6.78 2.67
CA THR A 54 1.41 -7.69 1.53
C THR A 54 0.03 -8.36 1.50
N PRO A 55 -0.38 -8.97 0.37
CA PRO A 55 -1.65 -9.69 0.27
C PRO A 55 -1.76 -10.89 1.23
N ALA A 56 -0.63 -11.40 1.73
CA ALA A 56 -0.58 -12.50 2.70
C ALA A 56 -0.91 -12.05 4.14
N PHE A 57 -1.03 -10.74 4.38
CA PHE A 57 -1.34 -10.19 5.69
C PHE A 57 -2.71 -10.69 6.21
N THR A 58 -2.75 -11.01 7.50
CA THR A 58 -3.96 -11.27 8.27
C THR A 58 -3.83 -10.60 9.63
N THR A 59 -4.93 -10.10 10.20
CA THR A 59 -4.91 -9.40 11.50
C THR A 59 -4.49 -10.29 12.67
N ASP A 60 -4.64 -11.61 12.53
CA ASP A 60 -4.23 -12.61 13.53
C ASP A 60 -2.71 -12.64 13.76
N LEU A 61 -1.92 -12.07 12.84
CA LEU A 61 -0.47 -11.91 12.99
C LEU A 61 -0.10 -10.76 13.94
N LEU A 62 -1.05 -9.87 14.26
CA LEU A 62 -0.78 -8.70 15.07
C LEU A 62 -0.78 -9.03 16.57
N PRO A 63 0.15 -8.46 17.35
CA PRO A 63 0.07 -8.49 18.80
C PRO A 63 -1.26 -7.89 19.29
N PRO A 64 -1.87 -8.38 20.38
CA PRO A 64 -3.19 -7.91 20.84
C PRO A 64 -3.31 -6.39 20.98
N ASN A 65 -2.28 -5.75 21.54
CA ASN A 65 -2.23 -4.30 21.72
C ASN A 65 -2.21 -3.50 20.40
N VAL A 66 -1.71 -4.09 19.31
CA VAL A 66 -1.73 -3.47 17.98
C VAL A 66 -3.02 -3.80 17.25
N ALA A 67 -3.50 -5.03 17.38
CA ALA A 67 -4.75 -5.50 16.78
C ALA A 67 -5.95 -4.67 17.24
N GLU A 68 -6.04 -4.34 18.53
CA GLU A 68 -7.12 -3.50 19.08
C GLU A 68 -7.21 -2.12 18.42
N GLY A 69 -6.08 -1.54 18.03
CA GLY A 69 -6.00 -0.22 17.40
C GLY A 69 -5.96 -0.24 15.87
N ILE A 70 -5.96 -1.40 15.21
CA ILE A 70 -5.66 -1.49 13.77
C ILE A 70 -6.68 -0.74 12.90
N HIS A 71 -7.92 -0.59 13.38
CA HIS A 71 -8.98 0.15 12.68
C HIS A 71 -8.79 1.68 12.72
N GLU A 72 -7.84 2.19 13.51
CA GLU A 72 -7.44 3.61 13.54
C GLU A 72 -6.55 4.01 12.36
N VAL A 73 -6.06 3.04 11.60
CA VAL A 73 -5.20 3.27 10.43
C VAL A 73 -5.89 4.23 9.43
N VAL A 74 -5.17 5.28 9.08
CA VAL A 74 -5.58 6.31 8.11
C VAL A 74 -4.93 6.13 6.75
N GLU A 75 -3.81 5.39 6.69
CA GLU A 75 -3.04 5.15 5.48
C GLU A 75 -2.69 3.67 5.33
N ILE A 76 -3.02 3.10 4.17
CA ILE A 76 -2.65 1.74 3.80
C ILE A 76 -1.79 1.79 2.53
N VAL A 77 -0.66 1.09 2.58
CA VAL A 77 0.18 0.78 1.43
C VAL A 77 0.16 -0.72 1.24
N LEU A 78 -0.53 -1.18 0.20
CA LEU A 78 -0.59 -2.59 -0.18
C LEU A 78 0.31 -2.82 -1.39
N GLN A 79 1.25 -3.74 -1.27
CA GLN A 79 2.22 -4.07 -2.31
C GLN A 79 2.48 -5.56 -2.35
N SER A 80 2.86 -6.12 -3.52
CA SER A 80 2.99 -7.57 -3.70
C SER A 80 4.01 -8.21 -2.75
N THR A 81 5.10 -7.49 -2.46
CA THR A 81 6.21 -7.93 -1.62
C THR A 81 6.97 -6.72 -1.06
N PHE A 82 7.68 -6.87 0.06
CA PHE A 82 8.67 -5.89 0.54
C PHE A 82 10.07 -6.10 -0.06
N THR A 83 10.28 -7.17 -0.82
CA THR A 83 11.58 -7.45 -1.44
C THR A 83 11.83 -6.52 -2.63
N ALA A 84 13.06 -6.02 -2.75
CA ALA A 84 13.48 -5.21 -3.90
C ALA A 84 13.65 -6.01 -5.21
N GLU A 85 13.52 -7.33 -5.17
CA GLU A 85 13.72 -8.22 -6.33
C GLU A 85 12.52 -8.14 -7.30
N PRO A 86 12.69 -7.61 -8.53
CA PRO A 86 11.58 -7.38 -9.45
C PRO A 86 10.90 -8.66 -9.94
N GLU A 87 11.65 -9.77 -10.03
CA GLU A 87 11.18 -11.05 -10.57
C GLU A 87 10.12 -11.74 -9.68
N LEU A 88 10.01 -11.30 -8.43
CA LEU A 88 9.03 -11.81 -7.47
C LEU A 88 7.72 -11.00 -7.48
N LYS A 89 7.68 -9.86 -8.18
CA LYS A 89 6.49 -9.01 -8.28
C LYS A 89 5.41 -9.72 -9.08
N LYS A 90 4.43 -10.29 -8.37
CA LYS A 90 3.23 -10.88 -8.95
C LYS A 90 2.04 -10.01 -8.63
N SER A 91 1.23 -9.75 -9.66
CA SER A 91 -0.03 -9.06 -9.46
C SER A 91 -0.95 -9.86 -8.56
N TYR A 92 -1.64 -9.19 -7.65
CA TYR A 92 -2.55 -9.81 -6.69
C TYR A 92 -3.96 -9.22 -6.78
N PRO A 93 -5.02 -10.02 -6.51
CA PRO A 93 -6.37 -9.50 -6.39
C PRO A 93 -6.52 -8.68 -5.09
N LEU A 94 -7.38 -7.67 -5.10
CA LEU A 94 -7.61 -6.84 -3.89
C LEU A 94 -8.23 -7.69 -2.77
N PRO A 95 -7.61 -7.73 -1.57
CA PRO A 95 -8.14 -8.52 -0.46
C PRO A 95 -9.45 -7.95 0.10
N LYS A 96 -10.44 -8.82 0.36
CA LYS A 96 -11.76 -8.42 0.86
C LYS A 96 -11.72 -7.73 2.22
N TRP A 97 -10.79 -8.14 3.09
CA TRP A 97 -10.62 -7.55 4.44
C TRP A 97 -10.25 -6.06 4.39
N LEU A 98 -9.81 -5.53 3.25
CA LEU A 98 -9.49 -4.11 3.11
C LEU A 98 -10.72 -3.23 3.35
N THR A 99 -11.92 -3.77 3.09
CA THR A 99 -13.21 -3.09 3.33
C THR A 99 -13.52 -2.86 4.80
N ASP A 100 -12.80 -3.51 5.73
CA ASP A 100 -13.01 -3.38 7.18
C ASP A 100 -12.40 -2.10 7.76
N PHE A 101 -11.56 -1.39 6.99
CA PHE A 101 -10.84 -0.21 7.44
C PHE A 101 -11.63 1.10 7.25
N LYS A 102 -12.44 1.47 8.23
CA LYS A 102 -13.38 2.61 8.13
C LYS A 102 -12.77 4.01 8.27
N LYS A 103 -11.46 4.13 8.53
CA LYS A 103 -10.77 5.41 8.73
C LYS A 103 -9.72 5.72 7.64
N VAL A 104 -9.55 4.83 6.66
CA VAL A 104 -8.53 4.96 5.63
C VAL A 104 -8.88 6.09 4.66
N LYS A 105 -8.02 7.11 4.67
CA LYS A 105 -8.07 8.26 3.76
C LYS A 105 -7.06 8.15 2.63
N HIS A 106 -5.94 7.47 2.86
CA HIS A 106 -4.88 7.26 1.88
C HIS A 106 -4.74 5.77 1.59
N LEU A 107 -4.94 5.39 0.33
CA LEU A 107 -4.77 4.02 -0.13
C LEU A 107 -3.78 4.01 -1.28
N LYS A 108 -2.65 3.35 -1.09
CA LYS A 108 -1.67 3.07 -2.14
C LYS A 108 -1.73 1.59 -2.51
N LEU A 109 -1.89 1.33 -3.79
CA LEU A 109 -1.92 -0.01 -4.39
C LEU A 109 -0.75 -0.13 -5.36
N VAL A 110 0.18 -1.05 -5.08
CA VAL A 110 1.33 -1.35 -5.94
C VAL A 110 1.22 -2.79 -6.41
N ASP A 111 1.48 -3.06 -7.68
CA ASP A 111 1.38 -4.41 -8.27
C ASP A 111 -0.03 -5.03 -8.14
N ALA A 112 -1.10 -4.22 -8.11
CA ALA A 112 -2.46 -4.72 -7.86
C ALA A 112 -3.19 -5.09 -9.16
N ASN A 113 -4.04 -6.12 -9.10
CA ASN A 113 -5.11 -6.32 -10.08
C ASN A 113 -6.36 -5.55 -9.60
N LEU A 114 -6.84 -4.60 -10.41
CA LEU A 114 -7.94 -3.70 -10.08
C LEU A 114 -9.31 -4.16 -10.59
N ASP A 115 -9.44 -5.40 -11.11
CA ASP A 115 -10.72 -5.92 -11.60
C ASP A 115 -11.86 -5.84 -10.56
N ASN A 116 -11.54 -5.90 -9.27
CA ASN A 116 -12.48 -5.81 -8.16
C ASN A 116 -12.35 -4.51 -7.35
N LEU A 117 -11.84 -3.43 -7.93
CA LEU A 117 -11.69 -2.13 -7.25
C LEU A 117 -13.03 -1.57 -6.72
N ILE A 118 -14.15 -1.91 -7.37
CA ILE A 118 -15.48 -1.46 -6.97
C ILE A 118 -15.89 -1.95 -5.56
N ASP A 119 -15.29 -3.04 -5.07
CA ASP A 119 -15.54 -3.56 -3.71
C ASP A 119 -15.11 -2.55 -2.63
N LEU A 120 -14.22 -1.61 -2.98
CA LEU A 120 -13.67 -0.60 -2.06
C LEU A 120 -14.42 0.74 -2.10
N LYS A 121 -15.48 0.88 -2.90
CA LYS A 121 -16.19 2.16 -3.15
C LYS A 121 -16.72 2.85 -1.88
N ASP A 122 -17.02 2.09 -0.84
CA ASP A 122 -17.60 2.58 0.42
C ASP A 122 -16.51 2.99 1.44
N LEU A 123 -15.23 2.82 1.11
CA LEU A 123 -14.14 3.33 1.93
C LEU A 123 -14.05 4.86 1.82
N PRO A 124 -13.71 5.58 2.91
CA PRO A 124 -13.57 7.03 2.89
C PRO A 124 -12.24 7.51 2.31
N VAL A 125 -11.77 6.84 1.24
CA VAL A 125 -10.51 7.14 0.56
C VAL A 125 -10.61 8.50 -0.12
N GLN A 126 -9.69 9.38 0.24
CA GLN A 126 -9.52 10.72 -0.36
C GLN A 126 -8.36 10.74 -1.35
N HIS A 127 -7.33 9.92 -1.11
CA HIS A 127 -6.15 9.80 -1.96
C HIS A 127 -5.98 8.34 -2.35
N LEU A 128 -6.14 8.06 -3.65
CA LEU A 128 -5.87 6.75 -4.22
C LEU A 128 -4.62 6.86 -5.08
N VAL A 129 -3.58 6.10 -4.73
CA VAL A 129 -2.33 6.01 -5.48
C VAL A 129 -2.22 4.62 -6.08
N ILE A 130 -1.98 4.58 -7.38
CA ILE A 130 -2.03 3.35 -8.18
C ILE A 130 -0.71 3.23 -8.95
N GLU A 131 0.06 2.18 -8.67
CA GLU A 131 1.36 1.93 -9.28
C GLU A 131 1.47 0.47 -9.75
N ASP A 132 2.15 0.24 -10.86
CA ASP A 132 2.42 -1.10 -11.42
C ASP A 132 1.16 -1.99 -11.58
N ILE A 133 0.04 -1.44 -12.07
CA ILE A 133 -1.25 -2.16 -12.04
C ILE A 133 -1.60 -3.00 -13.25
N ARG A 134 -2.58 -3.88 -13.04
CA ARG A 134 -3.26 -4.66 -14.09
C ARG A 134 -4.78 -4.58 -13.92
N PHE A 135 -5.48 -4.65 -15.04
CA PHE A 135 -6.94 -4.75 -15.11
C PHE A 135 -7.32 -5.29 -16.49
N ASN A 136 -8.49 -5.91 -16.59
CA ASN A 136 -8.96 -6.50 -17.84
C ASN A 136 -10.02 -5.66 -18.56
N ASP A 137 -10.70 -4.75 -17.85
CA ASP A 137 -11.83 -3.98 -18.37
C ASP A 137 -11.70 -2.50 -17.99
N THR A 138 -11.57 -1.65 -19.00
CA THR A 138 -11.47 -0.19 -18.84
C THR A 138 -12.75 0.39 -18.27
N ASP A 139 -13.92 -0.03 -18.75
CA ASP A 139 -15.20 0.55 -18.35
C ASP A 139 -15.51 0.19 -16.90
N ASN A 140 -15.17 -1.04 -16.50
CA ASN A 140 -15.28 -1.47 -15.11
C ASN A 140 -14.37 -0.65 -14.19
N LEU A 141 -13.10 -0.42 -14.57
CA LEU A 141 -12.16 0.39 -13.78
C LEU A 141 -12.64 1.85 -13.65
N VAL A 142 -13.06 2.46 -14.75
CA VAL A 142 -13.57 3.85 -14.78
C VAL A 142 -14.83 3.96 -13.92
N THR A 143 -15.74 2.99 -14.02
CA THR A 143 -16.96 2.91 -13.20
C THR A 143 -16.61 2.76 -11.72
N ALA A 144 -15.65 1.90 -11.37
CA ALA A 144 -15.21 1.74 -9.99
C ALA A 144 -14.68 3.05 -9.40
N ILE A 145 -13.83 3.77 -10.14
CA ILE A 145 -13.27 5.07 -9.73
C ILE A 145 -14.38 6.11 -9.53
N GLN A 146 -15.37 6.14 -10.42
CA GLN A 146 -16.53 7.04 -10.31
C GLN A 146 -17.33 6.83 -9.02
N GLN A 147 -17.34 5.61 -8.48
CA GLN A 147 -18.14 5.26 -7.29
C GLN A 147 -17.48 5.69 -5.96
N PHE A 148 -16.21 6.11 -5.96
CA PHE A 148 -15.56 6.62 -4.75
C PHE A 148 -16.06 8.03 -4.41
N LYS A 149 -16.96 8.11 -3.42
CA LYS A 149 -17.65 9.36 -3.03
C LYS A 149 -16.73 10.40 -2.39
N HIS A 150 -15.61 9.98 -1.82
CA HIS A 150 -14.70 10.84 -1.05
C HIS A 150 -13.40 11.15 -1.79
N LEU A 151 -13.21 10.60 -2.99
CA LEU A 151 -11.96 10.71 -3.72
C LEU A 151 -11.71 12.15 -4.16
N LYS A 152 -10.55 12.67 -3.78
CA LYS A 152 -10.07 14.01 -4.15
C LYS A 152 -8.87 13.93 -5.08
N TYR A 153 -8.03 12.92 -4.89
CA TYR A 153 -6.81 12.73 -5.67
C TYR A 153 -6.72 11.29 -6.15
N LEU A 154 -6.48 11.14 -7.45
CA LEU A 154 -6.08 9.89 -8.06
C LEU A 154 -4.68 10.10 -8.68
N ALA A 155 -3.69 9.47 -8.06
CA ALA A 155 -2.32 9.50 -8.53
C ALA A 155 -1.98 8.16 -9.22
N TYR A 156 -1.30 8.24 -10.36
CA TYR A 156 -1.00 7.07 -11.19
C TYR A 156 0.38 7.17 -11.83
N ASP A 157 0.97 6.03 -12.17
CA ASP A 157 2.23 5.96 -12.93
C ASP A 157 2.01 5.67 -14.42
N GLU A 158 3.10 5.44 -15.15
CA GLU A 158 3.07 5.10 -16.58
C GLU A 158 2.34 3.80 -16.93
N THR A 159 2.06 2.92 -15.96
CA THR A 159 1.31 1.69 -16.21
C THR A 159 -0.18 1.95 -16.40
N PHE A 160 -0.66 3.13 -16.00
CA PHE A 160 -2.04 3.54 -16.12
C PHE A 160 -2.32 4.10 -17.53
N PRO A 161 -3.13 3.43 -18.38
CA PRO A 161 -3.23 3.80 -19.79
C PRO A 161 -3.90 5.16 -20.01
N THR A 162 -3.37 5.93 -20.97
CA THR A 162 -3.86 7.29 -21.27
C THR A 162 -5.35 7.35 -21.60
N ASN A 163 -5.90 6.35 -22.28
CA ASN A 163 -7.33 6.29 -22.60
C ASN A 163 -8.20 6.19 -21.34
N VAL A 164 -7.72 5.53 -20.27
CA VAL A 164 -8.42 5.46 -18.98
C VAL A 164 -8.39 6.83 -18.31
N VAL A 165 -7.23 7.51 -18.31
CA VAL A 165 -7.08 8.88 -17.78
C VAL A 165 -8.05 9.83 -18.47
N GLU A 166 -8.12 9.80 -19.80
CA GLU A 166 -9.04 10.62 -20.59
C GLU A 166 -10.50 10.32 -20.27
N ALA A 167 -10.87 9.04 -20.16
CA ALA A 167 -12.22 8.63 -19.76
C ALA A 167 -12.60 9.18 -18.38
N ILE A 168 -11.71 9.10 -17.39
CA ILE A 168 -11.95 9.66 -16.05
C ILE A 168 -12.10 11.18 -16.09
N ARG A 169 -11.28 11.89 -16.89
CA ARG A 169 -11.41 13.35 -17.05
C ARG A 169 -12.77 13.74 -17.63
N GLN A 170 -13.31 12.95 -18.56
CA GLN A 170 -14.60 13.20 -19.20
C GLN A 170 -15.79 13.01 -18.24
N LEU A 171 -15.62 12.29 -17.13
CA LEU A 171 -16.66 12.11 -16.13
C LEU A 171 -16.97 13.38 -15.32
N ASN A 172 -16.20 14.47 -15.48
CA ASN A 172 -16.36 15.75 -14.75
C ASN A 172 -16.42 15.56 -13.23
N LEU A 173 -15.65 14.62 -12.69
CA LEU A 173 -15.53 14.41 -11.24
C LEU A 173 -14.73 15.54 -10.60
N SER A 174 -14.99 15.84 -9.33
CA SER A 174 -14.16 16.76 -8.53
C SER A 174 -12.79 16.16 -8.13
N VAL A 175 -12.32 15.15 -8.87
CA VAL A 175 -11.08 14.42 -8.61
C VAL A 175 -9.92 15.07 -9.37
N THR A 176 -8.83 15.36 -8.67
CA THR A 176 -7.57 15.80 -9.26
C THR A 176 -6.77 14.59 -9.71
N LEU A 177 -6.41 14.56 -10.99
CA LEU A 177 -5.56 13.53 -11.58
C LEU A 177 -4.11 14.00 -11.61
N LEU A 178 -3.19 13.22 -11.06
CA LEU A 178 -1.77 13.56 -10.95
C LEU A 178 -0.91 12.36 -11.34
N THR A 179 0.32 12.61 -11.78
CA THR A 179 1.33 11.53 -11.82
C THR A 179 1.70 11.14 -10.39
N ALA A 180 2.13 9.89 -10.16
CA ALA A 180 2.61 9.44 -8.86
C ALA A 180 3.79 10.31 -8.38
N GLU A 181 4.70 10.67 -9.29
CA GLU A 181 5.83 11.57 -8.99
C GLU A 181 5.35 12.94 -8.49
N ASP A 182 4.41 13.58 -9.18
CA ASP A 182 3.86 14.87 -8.76
C ASP A 182 3.10 14.77 -7.44
N TYR A 183 2.37 13.67 -7.23
CA TYR A 183 1.68 13.42 -5.97
C TYR A 183 2.66 13.42 -4.80
N TYR A 184 3.78 12.69 -4.89
CA TYR A 184 4.77 12.65 -3.81
C TYR A 184 5.47 13.99 -3.59
N LYS A 185 5.76 14.75 -4.66
CA LYS A 185 6.35 16.08 -4.53
C LYS A 185 5.43 17.04 -3.77
N ASN A 186 4.11 16.99 -4.04
CA ASN A 186 3.14 17.90 -3.44
C ASN A 186 2.65 17.43 -2.06
N ARG A 187 2.60 16.12 -1.81
CA ARG A 187 2.17 15.55 -0.52
C ARG A 187 3.04 16.00 0.65
N LEU A 188 4.30 16.32 0.40
CA LEU A 188 5.22 16.86 1.41
C LEU A 188 4.74 18.20 2.01
N PHE A 189 3.69 18.83 1.47
CA PHE A 189 3.21 20.15 1.88
C PHE A 189 1.80 20.21 2.46
N ASP A 190 0.96 19.17 2.32
CA ASP A 190 -0.49 19.28 2.58
C ASP A 190 -1.01 18.57 3.85
N ASP A 191 -0.22 17.69 4.50
CA ASP A 191 -0.73 16.83 5.61
C ASP A 191 -0.11 17.12 7.00
N PHE A 192 0.52 18.29 7.21
CA PHE A 192 1.02 18.72 8.54
C PHE A 192 0.71 20.19 8.87
#